data_AF-A0A9W7Q2W7-F1
#
_entry.id   AF-A0A9W7Q2W7-F1
#
_cell.length_a   1.000
_cell.length_b   1.000
_cell.length_c   1.000
_cell.angle_alpha   90.00
_cell.angle_beta   90.00
_cell.angle_gamma   90.00
#
_symmetry.space_group_name_H-M   'P 1'
#
loop_
_entity.id
_entity.type
_entity.pdbx_description
1 polymer ?
#
loop_
_entity_poly.entity_id
_entity_poly.type
_entity_poly.pdbx_seq_one_letter_code
_entity_poly.pdbx_strand_id
1 'polypeptide(L)'
;MKKIICKYTKNGEFIVFYETKKGPKKAKLIDKGFVRKKHTIKNKEIDTHPNTLMYSARTELVERLMANKCEWCGIKDIPMEIHHIRKLKDLKGKMIWEKVMIAKKRKTMVLCLECHNNLHNGKLD
;
A
#
# COMPACT_ATOMS: atom_id res chain seq x y z
N MET A 1 28.16 -3.84 -31.75
CA MET A 1 27.31 -4.91 -31.17
C MET A 1 28.16 -5.79 -30.26
N LYS A 2 27.62 -6.16 -29.11
CA LYS A 2 28.34 -6.36 -27.84
C LYS A 2 28.99 -7.75 -27.72
N LYS A 3 30.28 -7.82 -27.37
CA LYS A 3 31.12 -9.05 -27.21
C LYS A 3 30.42 -10.26 -26.56
N ILE A 4 29.51 -10.00 -25.62
CA ILE A 4 28.72 -11.02 -24.89
C ILE A 4 27.76 -11.77 -25.83
N ILE A 5 27.09 -11.08 -26.76
CA ILE A 5 26.12 -11.70 -27.67
C ILE A 5 26.84 -12.72 -28.57
N CYS A 6 27.98 -12.36 -29.15
CA CYS A 6 28.76 -13.30 -29.97
C CYS A 6 29.31 -14.48 -29.15
N LYS A 7 29.66 -14.26 -27.87
CA LYS A 7 30.24 -15.31 -27.01
C LYS A 7 29.24 -16.41 -26.64
N TYR A 8 27.99 -16.03 -26.39
CA TYR A 8 26.96 -16.94 -25.86
C TYR A 8 25.88 -17.30 -26.86
N THR A 9 25.85 -16.70 -28.06
CA THR A 9 24.92 -17.12 -29.13
C THR A 9 25.53 -18.28 -29.92
N LYS A 10 24.87 -19.45 -29.91
CA LYS A 10 25.22 -20.60 -30.76
C LYS A 10 24.00 -20.98 -31.58
N ASN A 11 24.16 -21.14 -32.90
CA ASN A 11 23.08 -21.50 -33.83
C ASN A 11 21.83 -20.62 -33.75
N GLY A 12 21.99 -19.31 -33.49
CA GLY A 12 20.87 -18.36 -33.35
C GLY A 12 20.16 -18.38 -31.99
N GLU A 13 20.60 -19.23 -31.06
CA GLU A 13 20.07 -19.30 -29.69
C GLU A 13 21.09 -18.74 -28.69
N PHE A 14 20.63 -17.92 -27.75
CA PHE A 14 21.48 -17.43 -26.66
C PHE A 14 21.55 -18.47 -25.53
N ILE A 15 22.71 -19.11 -25.39
CA ILE A 15 22.95 -20.25 -24.50
C ILE A 15 24.06 -19.91 -23.51
N VAL A 16 23.74 -20.05 -22.22
CA VAL A 16 24.71 -19.89 -21.13
C VAL A 16 25.03 -21.27 -20.53
N PHE A 17 26.31 -21.60 -20.46
CA PHE A 17 26.81 -22.79 -19.77
C PHE A 17 27.14 -22.44 -18.33
N TYR A 18 26.77 -23.32 -17.40
CA TYR A 18 27.06 -23.17 -15.99
C TYR A 18 27.33 -24.53 -15.35
N GLU A 19 28.17 -24.54 -14.31
CA GLU A 19 28.57 -25.77 -13.62
C GLU A 19 27.55 -26.17 -12.56
N THR A 20 27.30 -27.47 -12.42
CA THR A 20 26.51 -28.03 -11.32
C THR A 20 27.29 -29.15 -10.65
N LYS A 21 26.89 -29.56 -9.43
CA LYS A 21 27.50 -30.67 -8.69
C LYS A 21 27.55 -32.01 -9.49
N LYS A 22 26.73 -32.15 -10.54
CA LYS A 22 26.65 -33.32 -11.42
C LYS A 22 27.26 -33.08 -12.82
N GLY A 23 28.01 -31.99 -13.00
CA GLY A 23 28.63 -31.61 -14.27
C GLY A 23 28.04 -30.34 -14.92
N PRO A 24 28.59 -29.92 -16.07
CA PRO A 24 28.15 -28.71 -16.77
C PRO A 24 26.77 -28.88 -17.40
N LYS A 25 25.90 -27.88 -17.19
CA LYS A 25 24.57 -27.80 -17.82
C LYS A 25 24.47 -26.56 -18.72
N LYS A 26 23.53 -26.58 -19.66
CA LYS A 26 23.22 -25.47 -20.57
C LYS A 26 21.83 -24.91 -20.29
N ALA A 27 21.71 -23.58 -20.23
CA ALA A 27 20.44 -22.88 -20.18
C ALA A 27 20.23 -22.12 -21.51
N LYS A 28 19.09 -22.36 -22.17
CA LYS A 28 18.61 -21.56 -23.29
C LYS A 28 17.81 -20.39 -22.71
N LEU A 29 18.24 -19.15 -22.93
CA LEU A 29 17.54 -17.97 -22.38
C LEU A 29 16.57 -17.34 -23.38
N ILE A 30 16.82 -17.50 -24.67
CA ILE A 30 15.95 -16.99 -25.74
C ILE A 30 15.76 -18.13 -26.73
N ASP A 31 14.64 -18.83 -26.62
CA ASP A 31 14.22 -19.87 -27.56
C ASP A 31 13.31 -19.19 -28.59
N LYS A 32 13.91 -18.84 -29.75
CA LYS A 32 13.33 -18.01 -30.82
C LYS A 32 13.23 -16.54 -30.38
N GLY A 33 13.83 -15.63 -31.17
CA GLY A 33 13.83 -14.20 -30.87
C GLY A 33 12.42 -13.66 -30.64
N PHE A 34 12.30 -12.54 -29.91
CA PHE A 34 11.01 -11.89 -29.68
C PHE A 34 10.39 -11.46 -31.01
N VAL A 35 9.54 -12.33 -31.59
CA VAL A 35 8.89 -12.07 -32.86
C VAL A 35 7.91 -10.92 -32.65
N ARG A 36 8.17 -9.80 -33.31
CA ARG A 36 7.24 -8.67 -33.31
C ARG A 36 5.96 -9.12 -34.01
N LYS A 37 4.91 -9.36 -33.23
CA LYS A 37 3.56 -9.60 -33.75
C LYS A 37 3.11 -8.33 -34.48
N LYS A 38 2.98 -8.40 -35.81
CA LYS A 38 2.58 -7.26 -36.66
C LYS A 38 1.06 -7.02 -36.66
N HIS A 39 0.28 -7.89 -36.05
CA HIS A 39 -1.17 -7.67 -35.96
C HIS A 39 -1.44 -6.55 -34.97
N THR A 40 -2.32 -5.64 -35.38
CA THR A 40 -2.88 -4.61 -34.50
C THR A 40 -3.73 -5.29 -33.44
N ILE A 41 -3.39 -5.08 -32.18
CA ILE A 41 -4.26 -5.50 -31.08
C ILE A 41 -5.48 -4.59 -31.14
N LYS A 42 -6.65 -5.13 -31.52
CA LYS A 42 -7.90 -4.38 -31.66
C LYS A 42 -8.61 -4.15 -30.31
N ASN A 43 -8.01 -4.57 -29.21
CA ASN A 43 -8.61 -4.39 -27.89
C ASN A 43 -8.60 -2.90 -27.53
N LYS A 44 -9.78 -2.35 -27.22
CA LYS A 44 -9.94 -0.95 -26.80
C LYS A 44 -9.53 -0.73 -25.33
N GLU A 45 -9.32 -1.80 -24.58
CA GLU A 45 -8.91 -1.78 -23.17
C GLU A 45 -7.38 -1.81 -22.97
N ILE A 46 -6.62 -1.43 -23.99
CA ILE A 46 -5.16 -1.29 -23.89
C ILE A 46 -4.86 0.10 -23.34
N ASP A 47 -4.02 0.17 -22.31
CA ASP A 47 -3.55 1.43 -21.70
C ASP A 47 -4.69 2.37 -21.22
N THR A 48 -5.85 1.81 -20.87
CA THR A 48 -6.94 2.59 -20.27
C THR A 48 -6.54 3.10 -18.89
N HIS A 49 -6.70 4.41 -18.68
CA HIS A 49 -6.48 4.99 -17.35
C HIS A 49 -7.56 4.52 -16.37
N PRO A 50 -7.17 4.19 -15.11
CA PRO A 50 -8.14 3.83 -14.10
C PRO A 50 -9.05 5.03 -13.79
N ASN A 51 -10.34 4.76 -13.56
CA ASN A 51 -11.28 5.79 -13.12
C ASN A 51 -10.96 6.20 -11.67
N THR A 52 -10.42 7.40 -11.47
CA THR A 52 -10.06 7.92 -10.15
C THR A 52 -11.17 8.70 -9.46
N LEU A 53 -12.32 8.94 -10.12
CA LEU A 53 -13.44 9.70 -9.56
C LEU A 53 -14.02 9.03 -8.30
N MET A 54 -13.92 7.71 -8.17
CA MET A 54 -14.35 7.01 -6.95
C MET A 54 -13.56 7.42 -5.70
N TYR A 55 -12.36 7.99 -5.87
CA TYR A 55 -11.49 8.45 -4.78
C TYR A 55 -11.51 9.97 -4.59
N SER A 56 -12.29 10.72 -5.38
CA SER A 56 -12.34 12.19 -5.26
C SER A 56 -13.27 12.67 -4.15
N ALA A 57 -14.18 11.82 -3.66
CA ALA A 57 -15.04 12.15 -2.53
C ALA A 57 -14.21 12.27 -1.23
N ARG A 58 -14.53 13.27 -0.41
CA ARG A 58 -13.94 13.34 0.94
C ARG A 58 -14.43 12.15 1.75
N THR A 59 -13.51 11.48 2.42
CA THR A 59 -13.86 10.43 3.36
C THR A 59 -14.30 11.05 4.68
N GLU A 60 -15.17 10.36 5.42
CA GLU A 60 -15.62 10.78 6.75
C GLU A 60 -14.44 11.13 7.69
N LEU A 61 -13.28 10.47 7.54
CA LEU A 61 -12.08 10.79 8.32
C LEU A 61 -11.53 12.19 8.00
N VAL A 62 -11.46 12.53 6.70
CA VAL A 62 -10.98 13.83 6.25
C VAL A 62 -11.94 14.93 6.71
N GLU A 63 -13.24 14.71 6.61
CA GLU A 63 -14.25 15.67 7.08
C GLU A 63 -14.14 15.93 8.59
N ARG A 64 -13.97 14.87 9.40
CA ARG A 64 -13.78 15.00 10.85
C ARG A 64 -12.48 15.72 11.21
N LEU A 65 -11.41 15.48 10.46
CA LEU A 65 -10.14 16.18 10.67
C LEU A 65 -10.28 17.67 10.30
N MET A 66 -10.90 17.97 9.17
CA MET A 66 -11.15 19.35 8.71
C MET A 66 -12.12 20.12 9.62
N ALA A 67 -12.95 19.44 10.41
CA ALA A 67 -13.80 20.07 11.40
C ALA A 67 -12.99 20.73 12.55
N ASN A 68 -11.67 20.49 12.63
CA ASN A 68 -10.75 21.07 13.61
C ASN A 68 -11.29 21.02 15.04
N LYS A 69 -11.95 19.92 15.41
CA LYS A 69 -12.57 19.72 16.71
C LYS A 69 -12.12 18.40 17.32
N CYS A 70 -11.60 18.45 18.55
CA CYS A 70 -11.26 17.26 19.30
C CYS A 70 -12.54 16.46 19.63
N GLU A 71 -12.56 15.17 19.31
CA GLU A 71 -13.70 14.28 19.60
C GLU A 71 -13.83 13.94 21.09
N TRP A 72 -12.81 14.25 21.89
CA TRP A 72 -12.79 14.01 23.34
C TRP A 72 -13.15 15.28 24.14
N CYS A 73 -12.25 16.27 24.18
CA CYS A 73 -12.46 17.50 24.96
C CYS A 73 -13.28 18.57 24.23
N GLY A 74 -13.56 18.40 22.93
CA GLY A 74 -14.35 19.36 22.16
C GLY A 74 -13.63 20.66 21.77
N ILE A 75 -12.36 20.83 22.15
CA ILE A 75 -11.57 22.03 21.81
C ILE A 75 -11.46 22.18 20.30
N LYS A 76 -11.44 23.43 19.84
CA LYS A 76 -11.39 23.80 18.41
C LYS A 76 -10.15 24.64 18.11
N ASP A 77 -9.82 24.75 16.82
CA ASP A 77 -8.80 25.67 16.29
C ASP A 77 -7.37 25.44 16.82
N ILE A 78 -7.07 24.19 17.18
CA ILE A 78 -5.75 23.71 17.62
C ILE A 78 -5.32 22.58 16.68
N PRO A 79 -4.00 22.35 16.46
CA PRO A 79 -3.54 21.18 15.74
C PRO A 79 -4.14 19.87 16.28
N MET A 80 -4.77 19.11 15.38
CA MET A 80 -5.42 17.84 15.68
C MET A 80 -4.63 16.67 15.08
N GLU A 81 -4.58 15.57 15.81
CA GLU A 81 -3.94 14.32 15.42
C GLU A 81 -4.98 13.19 15.42
N ILE A 82 -4.81 12.23 14.50
CA ILE A 82 -5.68 11.06 14.42
C ILE A 82 -5.06 9.94 15.24
N HIS A 83 -5.69 9.60 16.35
CA HIS A 83 -5.39 8.37 17.05
C HIS A 83 -5.99 7.19 16.29
N HIS A 84 -5.16 6.25 15.85
CA HIS A 84 -5.56 5.07 15.08
C HIS A 84 -5.23 3.78 15.82
N ILE A 85 -6.20 2.86 15.86
CA ILE A 85 -6.03 1.51 16.39
C ILE A 85 -6.11 0.45 15.29
N ARG A 86 -5.40 -0.66 15.46
CA ARG A 86 -5.33 -1.73 14.46
C ARG A 86 -6.69 -2.42 14.26
N LYS A 87 -7.30 -2.91 15.34
CA LYS A 87 -8.59 -3.62 15.32
C LYS A 87 -9.41 -3.25 16.54
N LEU A 88 -10.72 -3.08 16.36
CA LEU A 88 -11.67 -2.80 17.45
C LEU A 88 -11.72 -3.92 18.49
N LYS A 89 -11.58 -5.17 18.06
CA LYS A 89 -11.59 -6.34 18.94
C LYS A 89 -10.38 -6.41 19.89
N ASP A 90 -9.35 -5.63 19.64
CA ASP A 90 -8.14 -5.61 20.47
C ASP A 90 -8.35 -4.70 21.70
N LEU A 91 -9.37 -3.84 21.70
CA LEU A 91 -9.75 -3.00 22.83
C LEU A 91 -10.43 -3.85 23.92
N LYS A 92 -10.00 -3.67 25.18
CA LYS A 92 -10.57 -4.41 26.31
C LYS A 92 -11.84 -3.77 26.86
N GLY A 93 -12.09 -2.50 26.53
CA GLY A 93 -13.24 -1.74 27.03
C GLY A 93 -13.11 -1.41 28.52
N LYS A 94 -11.89 -1.38 29.06
CA LYS A 94 -11.63 -1.01 30.44
C LYS A 94 -11.64 0.51 30.58
N MET A 95 -10.89 1.19 29.72
CA MET A 95 -10.79 2.65 29.74
C MET A 95 -11.98 3.30 29.05
N ILE A 96 -12.36 4.52 29.44
CA ILE A 96 -13.53 5.19 28.85
C ILE A 96 -13.32 5.46 27.36
N TRP A 97 -12.12 5.85 26.92
CA TRP A 97 -11.84 6.07 25.50
C TRP A 97 -12.01 4.79 24.66
N GLU A 98 -11.67 3.62 25.21
CA GLU A 98 -11.87 2.33 24.55
C GLU A 98 -13.37 2.07 24.35
N LYS A 99 -14.18 2.31 25.39
CA LYS A 99 -15.65 2.17 25.33
C LYS A 99 -16.25 3.10 24.28
N VAL A 100 -15.76 4.34 24.19
CA VAL A 100 -16.21 5.30 23.17
C VAL A 100 -15.88 4.80 21.76
N MET A 101 -14.66 4.29 21.53
CA MET A 101 -14.30 3.73 20.22
C MET A 101 -15.15 2.51 19.84
N ILE A 102 -15.40 1.61 20.80
CA ILE A 102 -16.25 0.42 20.62
C ILE A 102 -17.69 0.84 20.28
N ALA A 103 -18.26 1.78 21.05
CA ALA A 103 -19.62 2.27 20.83
C ALA A 103 -19.78 2.95 19.46
N LYS A 104 -18.79 3.77 19.05
CA LYS A 104 -18.78 4.40 17.73
C LYS A 104 -18.48 3.41 16.59
N LYS A 105 -17.99 2.20 16.89
CA LYS A 105 -17.49 1.22 15.91
C LYS A 105 -16.45 1.82 14.94
N ARG A 106 -15.60 2.72 15.43
CA ARG A 106 -14.58 3.43 14.65
C ARG A 106 -13.18 3.13 15.16
N LYS A 107 -12.24 2.89 14.23
CA LYS A 107 -10.81 2.66 14.54
C LYS A 107 -10.00 3.95 14.67
N THR A 108 -10.62 5.11 14.48
CA THR A 108 -9.96 6.41 14.44
C THR A 108 -10.73 7.43 15.27
N MET A 109 -9.99 8.21 16.06
CA MET A 109 -10.51 9.33 16.85
C MET A 109 -9.62 10.55 16.61
N VAL A 110 -10.22 11.69 16.32
CA VAL A 110 -9.52 12.96 16.16
C VAL A 110 -9.32 13.59 17.54
N LEU A 111 -8.08 13.84 17.93
CA LEU A 111 -7.70 14.36 19.26
C LEU A 111 -6.79 15.58 19.12
N CYS A 112 -6.86 16.50 20.09
CA CYS A 112 -5.79 17.49 20.24
C CYS A 112 -4.52 16.82 20.79
N LEU A 113 -3.38 17.49 20.64
CA LEU A 113 -2.07 16.98 21.11
C LEU A 113 -2.09 16.54 22.58
N GLU A 114 -2.73 17.32 23.46
CA GLU A 114 -2.81 17.02 24.88
C GLU A 114 -3.63 15.75 25.16
N CYS A 115 -4.80 15.61 24.54
CA CYS A 115 -5.62 14.40 24.66
C CYS A 115 -4.89 13.19 24.06
N HIS A 116 -4.19 13.36 22.94
CA HIS A 116 -3.44 12.26 22.34
C HIS A 116 -2.31 11.78 23.25
N ASN A 117 -1.57 12.70 23.88
CA ASN A 117 -0.55 12.36 24.85
C ASN A 117 -1.15 11.70 26.11
N ASN A 118 -2.25 12.22 26.63
CA ASN A 118 -2.93 11.63 27.78
C ASN A 118 -3.46 10.23 27.50
N LEU A 119 -3.89 9.96 26.25
CA LEU A 119 -4.29 8.62 25.82
C LEU A 119 -3.11 7.65 25.87
N HIS A 120 -1.96 8.00 25.28
CA HIS A 120 -0.76 7.16 25.31
C HIS A 120 -0.22 6.95 26.73
N ASN A 121 -0.37 7.96 27.59
CA ASN A 121 0.01 7.89 29.00
C ASN A 121 -1.01 7.13 29.87
N GLY A 122 -2.13 6.67 29.30
CA GLY A 122 -3.19 5.98 30.04
C GLY A 122 -3.92 6.84 31.08
N LYS A 123 -3.85 8.17 30.94
CA LYS A 123 -4.50 9.15 31.84
C LYS A 123 -5.88 9.60 31.35
N LEU A 124 -6.27 9.12 30.17
CA LEU A 124 -7.52 9.48 29.51
C LEU A 124 -8.61 8.48 29.92
N ASP A 125 -8.90 8.47 31.22
CA ASP A 125 -9.92 7.61 31.83
C ASP A 125 -11.17 8.39 32.19
#